data_AF-A0A9P6EIC4-F1
#
_entry.id   AF-A0A9P6EIC4-F1
#
_cell.length_a   1.000
_cell.length_b   1.000
_cell.length_c   1.000
_cell.angle_alpha   90.00
_cell.angle_beta   90.00
_cell.angle_gamma   90.00
#
_symmetry.space_group_name_H-M   'P 1'
#
loop_
_entity.id
_entity.type
_entity.pdbx_description
1 polymer ?
#
loop_
_entity_poly.entity_id
_entity_poly.type
_entity_poly.pdbx_seq_one_letter_code
_entity_poly.pdbx_strand_id
1 'polypeptide(L)'
;MASVVRPKTATEALSHFRHREINALMSHLRLYGPLSPTAEPVPTVEVHTESSTGQPSIRPSDPILLPNPFIPRKNPRTGKWREPRYSLRQQAELVKKAKEINNLEMIPPGQKRAAMELRMRRVQASLSPSDLAHFEAASKAPQPSAVLQAVKLEKAKSYAEKSVEASKNRIANLEAQITERQAQNELDELAAFEKDTVQPEADRHARLKRQKEFASLKEEIVEAHTAKQNNETKFFGAEWRLGKVEDERALQARWSETVWVGDPKLKEKKGAELGIKLYAGKKKMFKGHLWEKQKVERVRKQSMLMRDMKLRVDRYKSFYKKRKPNPLRPSRYTKPPKLPF
;
A
#
# COMPACT_ATOMS: atom_id res chain seq x y z
N MET A 1 2.58 -17.63 16.76
CA MET A 1 2.19 -16.20 16.70
C MET A 1 2.72 -15.61 15.41
N ALA A 2 1.89 -15.38 14.39
CA ALA A 2 2.33 -14.77 13.15
C ALA A 2 2.65 -13.28 13.40
N SER A 3 3.90 -12.87 13.19
CA SER A 3 4.30 -11.46 13.26
C SER A 3 3.47 -10.68 12.25
N VAL A 4 2.69 -9.70 12.72
CA VAL A 4 1.91 -8.81 11.85
C VAL A 4 2.90 -7.93 11.08
N VAL A 5 3.30 -8.39 9.90
CA VAL A 5 4.16 -7.63 8.99
C VAL A 5 3.39 -6.38 8.58
N ARG A 6 3.90 -5.20 8.94
CA ARG A 6 3.31 -3.94 8.52
C ARG A 6 3.71 -3.70 7.07
N PRO A 7 2.75 -3.43 6.16
CA PRO A 7 3.07 -3.20 4.75
C PRO A 7 3.94 -1.95 4.61
N LYS A 8 5.04 -2.08 3.87
CA LYS A 8 6.06 -1.03 3.73
C LYS A 8 5.66 -0.03 2.65
N THR A 9 5.00 -0.49 1.58
CA THR A 9 4.58 0.37 0.46
C THR A 9 3.08 0.65 0.49
N ALA A 10 2.67 1.72 -0.20
CA ALA A 10 1.25 2.06 -0.34
C ALA A 10 0.48 0.97 -1.10
N THR A 11 1.10 0.36 -2.11
CA THR A 11 0.50 -0.67 -2.98
C THR A 11 0.28 -1.96 -2.20
N GLU A 12 1.29 -2.37 -1.43
CA GLU A 12 1.22 -3.54 -0.55
C GLU A 12 0.16 -3.36 0.54
N ALA A 13 0.04 -2.16 1.12
CA ALA A 13 -0.95 -1.90 2.16
C ALA A 13 -2.39 -2.01 1.65
N LEU A 14 -2.63 -1.52 0.45
CA LEU A 14 -3.90 -1.62 -0.24
C LEU A 14 -4.21 -3.05 -0.67
N SER A 15 -3.23 -3.74 -1.25
CA SER A 15 -3.33 -5.16 -1.60
C SER A 15 -3.68 -6.00 -0.36
N HIS A 16 -2.96 -5.80 0.75
CA HIS A 16 -3.21 -6.50 2.00
C HIS A 16 -4.61 -6.19 2.58
N PHE A 17 -5.05 -4.92 2.54
CA PHE A 17 -6.41 -4.56 2.94
C PHE A 17 -7.45 -5.35 2.15
N ARG A 18 -7.34 -5.39 0.81
CA ARG A 18 -8.29 -6.11 -0.04
C ARG A 18 -8.29 -7.61 0.22
N HIS A 19 -7.12 -8.26 0.23
CA HIS A 19 -7.01 -9.68 0.54
C HIS A 19 -7.68 -10.03 1.87
N ARG A 20 -7.47 -9.19 2.89
CA ARG A 20 -8.06 -9.41 4.21
C ARG A 20 -9.58 -9.29 4.19
N GLU A 21 -10.15 -8.38 3.40
CA GLU A 21 -11.60 -8.23 3.27
C GLU A 21 -12.22 -9.34 2.42
N ILE A 22 -11.57 -9.78 1.35
CA ILE A 22 -12.03 -10.91 0.51
C ILE A 22 -11.99 -12.22 1.29
N ASN A 23 -10.89 -12.50 2.00
CA ASN A 23 -10.82 -13.70 2.83
C ASN A 23 -11.87 -13.66 3.95
N ALA A 24 -12.16 -12.46 4.47
CA ALA A 24 -13.25 -12.28 5.42
C ALA A 24 -14.63 -12.45 4.77
N LEU A 25 -14.82 -12.14 3.48
CA LEU A 25 -16.06 -12.42 2.75
C LEU A 25 -16.38 -13.91 2.81
N MET A 26 -15.42 -14.79 2.56
CA MET A 26 -15.67 -16.24 2.63
C MET A 26 -16.17 -16.67 4.02
N SER A 27 -15.63 -16.09 5.08
CA SER A 27 -16.16 -16.30 6.44
C SER A 27 -17.54 -15.67 6.66
N HIS A 28 -17.80 -14.51 6.06
CA HIS A 28 -19.06 -13.79 6.16
C HIS A 28 -20.19 -14.53 5.43
N LEU A 29 -19.94 -14.99 4.20
CA LEU A 29 -20.88 -15.80 3.41
C LEU A 29 -21.26 -17.10 4.14
N ARG A 30 -20.29 -17.76 4.78
CA ARG A 30 -20.55 -18.96 5.59
C ARG A 30 -21.46 -18.67 6.80
N LEU A 31 -21.28 -17.51 7.45
CA LEU A 31 -22.01 -17.19 8.68
C LEU A 31 -23.38 -16.54 8.44
N TYR A 32 -23.50 -15.73 7.39
CA TYR A 32 -24.64 -14.84 7.17
C TYR A 32 -25.36 -15.08 5.83
N GLY A 33 -24.85 -15.98 4.99
CA GLY A 33 -25.38 -16.25 3.66
C GLY A 33 -24.95 -15.21 2.61
N PRO A 34 -25.35 -15.40 1.35
CA PRO A 34 -25.10 -14.45 0.27
C PRO A 34 -25.71 -13.08 0.61
N LEU A 35 -24.96 -12.02 0.33
CA LEU A 35 -25.51 -10.67 0.45
C LEU A 35 -26.54 -10.50 -0.66
N SER A 36 -27.78 -10.19 -0.28
CA SER A 36 -28.79 -9.78 -1.24
C SER A 36 -28.23 -8.56 -2.01
N PRO A 37 -28.21 -8.57 -3.35
CA PRO A 37 -27.96 -7.37 -4.12
C PRO A 37 -28.92 -6.32 -3.58
N THR A 38 -28.35 -5.17 -3.18
CA THR A 38 -29.16 -4.08 -2.63
C THR A 38 -30.24 -3.78 -3.65
N ALA A 39 -31.49 -3.98 -3.24
CA ALA A 39 -32.65 -3.61 -4.02
C ALA A 39 -32.53 -2.12 -4.33
N GLU A 40 -32.10 -1.82 -5.55
CA GLU A 40 -32.47 -0.57 -6.21
C GLU A 40 -33.99 -0.44 -6.11
N PRO A 41 -34.52 0.77 -5.85
CA PRO A 41 -35.95 1.02 -5.93
C PRO A 41 -36.36 0.94 -7.41
N VAL A 42 -36.71 -0.25 -7.88
CA VAL A 42 -37.43 -0.41 -9.15
C VAL A 42 -38.76 0.33 -8.98
N PRO A 43 -39.09 1.33 -9.84
CA PRO A 43 -40.43 1.88 -9.87
C PRO A 43 -41.40 0.78 -10.28
N THR A 44 -42.32 0.47 -9.36
CA THR A 44 -43.64 -0.12 -9.56
C THR A 44 -43.94 -0.67 -10.96
N VAL A 45 -43.58 -1.92 -11.25
CA VAL A 45 -44.32 -2.73 -12.23
C VAL A 45 -44.47 -4.17 -11.70
N GLU A 46 -45.69 -4.42 -11.28
CA GLU A 46 -46.48 -5.66 -11.16
C GLU A 46 -45.76 -7.04 -11.11
N VAL A 47 -45.89 -7.64 -9.92
CA VAL A 47 -46.26 -9.03 -9.61
C VAL A 47 -46.08 -10.06 -10.74
N HIS A 48 -45.01 -10.84 -10.67
CA HIS A 48 -45.05 -12.26 -11.04
C HIS A 48 -44.57 -13.13 -9.89
N THR A 49 -45.53 -13.86 -9.34
CA THR A 49 -45.42 -14.81 -8.24
C THR A 49 -44.95 -16.15 -8.81
N GLU A 50 -43.65 -16.43 -8.80
CA GLU A 50 -43.18 -17.81 -8.99
C GLU A 50 -42.11 -18.16 -7.95
N SER A 51 -42.56 -18.99 -7.02
CA SER A 51 -41.80 -19.78 -6.07
C SER A 51 -40.82 -20.69 -6.80
N SER A 52 -39.53 -20.33 -6.82
CA SER A 52 -38.45 -21.22 -7.22
C SER A 52 -37.47 -21.42 -6.06
N THR A 53 -37.62 -22.57 -5.41
CA THR A 53 -36.65 -23.16 -4.48
C THR A 53 -35.46 -23.64 -5.30
N GLY A 54 -34.51 -22.74 -5.57
CA GLY A 54 -33.32 -23.05 -6.36
C GLY A 54 -32.12 -22.29 -5.82
N GLN A 55 -31.04 -23.01 -5.50
CA GLN A 55 -29.76 -22.44 -5.08
C GLN A 55 -29.31 -21.31 -6.01
N PRO A 56 -28.72 -20.23 -5.48
CA PRO A 56 -28.18 -19.17 -6.31
C PRO A 56 -26.98 -19.72 -7.12
N SER A 57 -27.23 -20.05 -8.38
CA SER A 57 -26.17 -20.29 -9.36
C SER A 57 -25.52 -18.94 -9.66
N ILE A 58 -24.44 -18.64 -8.94
CA ILE A 58 -23.61 -17.46 -9.15
C ILE A 58 -23.03 -17.59 -10.55
N ARG A 59 -23.48 -16.75 -11.49
CA ARG A 59 -22.85 -16.69 -12.81
C ARG A 59 -21.44 -16.12 -12.62
N PRO A 60 -20.41 -16.65 -13.30
CA PRO A 60 -19.03 -16.20 -13.11
C PRO A 60 -18.78 -14.72 -13.46
N SER A 61 -19.76 -14.05 -14.09
CA SER A 61 -19.74 -12.64 -14.46
C SER A 61 -20.34 -11.69 -13.41
N ASP A 62 -20.97 -12.20 -12.35
CA ASP A 62 -21.64 -11.32 -11.39
C ASP A 62 -20.61 -10.67 -10.45
N PRO A 63 -20.63 -9.33 -10.27
CA PRO A 63 -19.65 -8.64 -9.45
C PRO A 63 -19.73 -9.14 -8.01
N ILE A 64 -18.58 -9.43 -7.43
CA ILE A 64 -18.50 -9.91 -6.05
C ILE A 64 -18.96 -8.78 -5.11
N LEU A 65 -20.15 -8.93 -4.53
CA LEU A 65 -20.72 -8.00 -3.57
C LEU A 65 -20.02 -8.16 -2.23
N LEU A 66 -19.23 -7.16 -1.82
CA LEU A 66 -18.58 -7.14 -0.50
C LEU A 66 -19.28 -6.18 0.45
N PRO A 67 -19.49 -6.55 1.74
CA PRO A 67 -20.03 -5.62 2.71
C PRO A 67 -18.98 -4.56 3.02
N ASN A 68 -19.36 -3.28 2.99
CA ASN A 68 -18.45 -2.19 3.25
C ASN A 68 -17.88 -2.24 4.69
N PRO A 69 -16.55 -2.36 4.86
CA PRO A 69 -15.92 -2.50 6.18
C PRO A 69 -15.78 -1.17 6.93
N PHE A 70 -16.07 -0.03 6.29
CA PHE A 70 -15.97 1.30 6.88
C PHE A 70 -17.25 1.75 7.56
N ILE A 71 -18.33 0.99 7.39
CA ILE A 71 -19.66 1.33 7.92
C ILE A 71 -19.95 0.47 9.16
N PRO A 72 -20.46 1.06 10.25
CA PRO A 72 -20.98 0.30 11.38
C PRO A 72 -22.13 -0.62 10.92
N ARG A 73 -22.13 -1.88 11.36
CA ARG A 73 -23.15 -2.86 10.96
C ARG A 73 -24.00 -3.29 12.14
N LYS A 74 -25.32 -3.36 11.95
CA LYS A 74 -26.24 -3.92 12.94
C LYS A 74 -26.20 -5.45 12.83
N ASN A 75 -25.97 -6.14 13.94
CA ASN A 75 -26.03 -7.60 13.98
C ASN A 75 -27.51 -8.05 13.91
N PRO A 76 -27.92 -8.87 12.93
CA PRO A 76 -29.33 -9.25 12.76
C PRO A 76 -29.89 -10.01 13.97
N ARG A 77 -29.08 -10.89 14.59
CA ARG A 77 -29.54 -11.73 15.71
C ARG A 77 -29.66 -10.96 17.02
N THR A 78 -28.74 -10.04 17.30
CA THR A 78 -28.67 -9.35 18.60
C THR A 78 -29.21 -7.92 18.57
N GLY A 79 -29.45 -7.36 17.37
CA GLY A 79 -29.86 -5.97 17.19
C GLY A 79 -28.80 -4.92 17.55
N LYS A 80 -27.66 -5.31 18.14
CA LYS A 80 -26.59 -4.40 18.55
C LYS A 80 -25.81 -3.89 17.34
N TRP A 81 -25.44 -2.62 17.36
CA TRP A 81 -24.54 -2.03 16.37
C TRP A 81 -23.10 -2.41 16.69
N ARG A 82 -22.39 -2.92 15.68
CA ARG A 82 -20.95 -3.12 15.72
C ARG A 82 -20.29 -1.91 15.10
N GLU A 83 -19.21 -1.47 15.73
CA GLU A 83 -18.32 -0.44 15.18
C GLU A 83 -17.78 -0.85 13.79
N PRO A 84 -17.38 0.12 12.96
CA PRO A 84 -16.77 -0.19 11.68
C PRO A 84 -15.49 -0.98 11.90
N ARG A 85 -15.18 -1.91 11.00
CA ARG A 85 -14.01 -2.79 11.11
C ARG A 85 -12.70 -2.01 11.14
N TYR A 86 -12.66 -0.91 10.39
CA TYR A 86 -11.55 0.04 10.39
C TYR A 86 -11.96 1.35 11.04
N SER A 87 -11.17 1.79 12.01
CA SER A 87 -11.36 3.10 12.66
C SER A 87 -11.20 4.25 11.66
N LEU A 88 -11.78 5.42 11.96
CA LEU A 88 -11.68 6.60 11.08
C LEU A 88 -10.23 7.03 10.81
N ARG A 89 -9.29 6.73 11.71
CA ARG A 89 -7.86 6.97 11.50
C ARG A 89 -7.30 6.01 10.45
N GLN A 90 -7.54 4.71 10.60
CA GLN A 90 -7.10 3.69 9.63
C GLN A 90 -7.71 3.93 8.24
N GLN A 91 -8.99 4.33 8.19
CA GLN A 91 -9.64 4.75 6.95
C GLN A 91 -8.87 5.90 6.30
N ALA A 92 -8.50 6.94 7.06
CA ALA A 92 -7.73 8.06 6.52
C ALA A 92 -6.33 7.64 6.03
N GLU A 93 -5.65 6.73 6.73
CA GLU A 93 -4.36 6.16 6.31
C GLU A 93 -4.48 5.38 5.00
N LEU A 94 -5.53 4.55 4.84
CA LEU A 94 -5.81 3.85 3.58
C LEU A 94 -6.10 4.82 2.44
N VAL A 95 -6.99 5.79 2.66
CA VAL A 95 -7.36 6.80 1.66
C VAL A 95 -6.14 7.64 1.25
N LYS A 96 -5.23 7.95 2.19
CA LYS A 96 -3.97 8.62 1.86
C LYS A 96 -3.09 7.74 0.95
N LYS A 97 -2.91 6.46 1.27
CA LYS A 97 -2.14 5.52 0.46
C LYS A 97 -2.74 5.31 -0.93
N ALA A 98 -4.06 5.24 -1.04
CA ALA A 98 -4.73 5.15 -2.35
C ALA A 98 -4.56 6.41 -3.18
N LYS A 99 -4.58 7.58 -2.54
CA LYS A 99 -4.27 8.84 -3.21
C LYS A 99 -2.85 8.85 -3.75
N GLU A 100 -1.88 8.35 -3.01
CA GLU A 100 -0.47 8.26 -3.46
C GLU A 100 -0.33 7.40 -4.74
N ILE A 101 -1.23 6.44 -4.96
CA ILE A 101 -1.24 5.55 -6.14
C ILE A 101 -2.27 6.00 -7.19
N ASN A 102 -2.98 7.12 -6.95
CA ASN A 102 -4.13 7.56 -7.76
C ASN A 102 -5.21 6.48 -7.94
N ASN A 103 -5.32 5.52 -7.01
CA ASN A 103 -6.26 4.41 -7.09
C ASN A 103 -7.29 4.46 -5.96
N LEU A 104 -8.01 5.58 -5.88
CA LEU A 104 -9.01 5.85 -4.84
C LEU A 104 -10.24 4.96 -4.96
N GLU A 105 -10.58 4.56 -6.18
CA GLU A 105 -11.73 3.71 -6.51
C GLU A 105 -11.63 2.33 -5.85
N MET A 106 -10.41 1.84 -5.66
CA MET A 106 -10.13 0.55 -5.04
C MET A 106 -10.56 0.45 -3.57
N ILE A 107 -10.72 1.59 -2.90
CA ILE A 107 -11.15 1.66 -1.50
C ILE A 107 -12.68 1.80 -1.43
N PRO A 108 -13.36 1.12 -0.50
CA PRO A 108 -14.80 1.29 -0.32
C PRO A 108 -15.21 2.75 -0.07
N PRO A 109 -16.40 3.17 -0.52
CA PRO A 109 -16.93 4.49 -0.20
C PRO A 109 -17.01 4.67 1.31
N GLY A 110 -16.63 5.84 1.82
CA GLY A 110 -16.57 6.07 3.26
C GLY A 110 -16.44 7.54 3.61
N GLN A 111 -16.66 7.89 4.89
CA GLN A 111 -16.66 9.29 5.33
C GLN A 111 -15.35 10.02 5.02
N LYS A 112 -14.20 9.32 5.11
CA LYS A 112 -12.88 9.88 4.82
C LYS A 112 -12.60 9.98 3.32
N ARG A 113 -13.09 9.02 2.52
CA ARG A 113 -13.03 9.08 1.06
C ARG A 113 -13.85 10.26 0.52
N ALA A 114 -15.12 10.39 0.93
CA ALA A 114 -15.98 11.50 0.54
C ALA A 114 -15.40 12.88 0.94
N ALA A 115 -14.82 12.98 2.15
CA ALA A 115 -14.15 14.21 2.58
C ALA A 115 -12.90 14.54 1.74
N MET A 116 -12.16 13.51 1.31
CA MET A 116 -11.00 13.66 0.42
C MET A 116 -11.44 14.09 -0.98
N GLU A 117 -12.48 13.46 -1.55
CA GLU A 117 -13.06 13.80 -2.85
C GLU A 117 -13.56 15.25 -2.89
N LEU A 118 -14.30 15.69 -1.87
CA LEU A 118 -14.71 17.09 -1.75
C LEU A 118 -13.52 18.04 -1.71
N ARG A 119 -12.44 17.68 -1.01
CA ARG A 119 -11.21 18.48 -0.98
C ARG A 119 -10.55 18.52 -2.37
N MET A 120 -10.45 17.39 -3.05
CA MET A 120 -9.91 17.31 -4.41
C MET A 120 -10.73 18.15 -5.39
N ARG A 121 -12.07 18.06 -5.32
CA ARG A 121 -12.98 18.86 -6.15
C ARG A 121 -12.81 20.36 -5.93
N ARG A 122 -12.55 20.80 -4.69
CA ARG A 122 -12.25 22.22 -4.40
C ARG A 122 -10.91 22.65 -4.97
N VAL A 123 -9.88 21.82 -4.80
CA VAL A 123 -8.55 22.10 -5.36
C VAL A 123 -8.64 22.18 -6.88
N GLN A 124 -9.33 21.23 -7.53
CA GLN A 124 -9.62 21.25 -8.97
C GLN A 124 -10.36 22.52 -9.40
N ALA A 125 -11.40 22.92 -8.66
CA ALA A 125 -12.14 24.15 -8.95
C ALA A 125 -11.30 25.43 -8.76
N SER A 126 -10.21 25.37 -7.98
CA SER A 126 -9.28 26.49 -7.80
C SER A 126 -8.10 26.50 -8.78
N LEU A 127 -7.85 25.41 -9.50
CA LEU A 127 -6.75 25.29 -10.45
C LEU A 127 -7.14 25.91 -11.79
N SER A 128 -6.16 26.46 -12.51
CA SER A 128 -6.39 26.97 -13.87
C SER A 128 -6.62 25.81 -14.86
N PRO A 129 -7.32 26.03 -15.99
CA PRO A 129 -7.51 25.00 -17.00
C PRO A 129 -6.19 24.42 -17.54
N SER A 130 -5.12 25.21 -17.64
CA SER A 130 -3.79 24.74 -18.03
C SER A 130 -3.19 23.80 -16.99
N ASP A 131 -3.31 24.12 -15.71
CA ASP A 131 -2.79 23.26 -14.64
C ASP A 131 -3.56 21.93 -14.57
N LEU A 132 -4.86 21.96 -14.83
CA LEU A 132 -5.70 20.75 -14.92
C LEU A 132 -5.24 19.84 -16.06
N ALA A 133 -4.96 20.39 -17.24
CA ALA A 133 -4.47 19.63 -18.38
C ALA A 133 -3.10 18.97 -18.09
N HIS A 134 -2.20 19.67 -17.39
CA HIS A 134 -0.91 19.09 -16.96
C HIS A 134 -1.08 17.95 -15.95
N PHE A 135 -2.00 18.09 -14.99
CA PHE A 135 -2.31 17.02 -14.04
C PHE A 135 -2.92 15.79 -14.72
N GLU A 136 -3.86 16.00 -15.64
CA GLU A 136 -4.51 14.91 -16.36
C GLU A 136 -3.51 14.16 -17.25
N ALA A 137 -2.67 14.88 -17.98
CA ALA A 137 -1.58 14.30 -18.78
C ALA A 137 -0.59 13.48 -17.93
N ALA A 138 -0.23 13.97 -16.73
CA ALA A 138 0.65 13.25 -15.81
C ALA A 138 0.02 11.98 -15.23
N SER A 139 -1.30 11.99 -14.99
CA SER A 139 -2.02 10.84 -14.43
C SER A 139 -2.26 9.72 -15.46
N LYS A 140 -2.37 10.09 -16.75
CA LYS A 140 -2.62 9.16 -17.86
C LYS A 140 -1.34 8.52 -18.42
N ALA A 141 -0.17 9.03 -18.02
CA ALA A 141 1.10 8.43 -18.40
C ALA A 141 1.20 7.00 -17.82
N PRO A 142 1.36 5.97 -18.66
CA PRO A 142 1.46 4.58 -18.19
C PRO A 142 2.68 4.46 -17.27
N GLN A 143 2.46 3.94 -16.05
CA GLN A 143 3.54 3.69 -15.10
C GLN A 143 4.57 2.75 -15.77
N PRO A 144 5.78 3.24 -16.10
CA PRO A 144 6.69 2.51 -17.00
C PRO A 144 7.24 1.24 -16.35
N SER A 145 7.18 1.12 -15.03
CA SER A 145 7.87 0.07 -14.28
C SER A 145 7.31 -1.34 -14.52
N ALA A 146 5.99 -1.51 -14.62
CA ALA A 146 5.38 -2.84 -14.73
C ALA A 146 5.54 -3.44 -16.13
N VAL A 147 5.32 -2.63 -17.17
CA VAL A 147 5.49 -3.06 -18.57
C VAL A 147 6.95 -3.41 -18.85
N LEU A 148 7.89 -2.59 -18.36
CA LEU A 148 9.32 -2.87 -18.50
C LEU A 148 9.75 -4.15 -17.77
N GLN A 149 9.14 -4.47 -16.62
CA GLN A 149 9.43 -5.71 -15.89
C GLN A 149 8.93 -6.95 -16.64
N ALA A 150 7.70 -6.92 -17.18
CA ALA A 150 7.16 -8.01 -17.99
C ALA A 150 8.02 -8.27 -19.24
N VAL A 151 8.37 -7.20 -19.98
CA VAL A 151 9.23 -7.31 -21.17
C VAL A 151 10.62 -7.88 -20.83
N LYS A 152 11.19 -7.51 -19.67
CA LYS A 152 12.47 -8.08 -19.20
C LYS A 152 12.36 -9.58 -18.90
N LEU A 153 11.24 -10.01 -18.31
CA LEU A 153 11.00 -11.43 -17.98
C LEU A 153 10.77 -12.27 -19.25
N GLU A 154 10.00 -11.77 -20.22
CA GLU A 154 9.82 -12.43 -21.51
C GLU A 154 11.14 -12.60 -22.27
N LYS A 155 11.96 -11.55 -22.31
CA LYS A 155 13.30 -11.63 -22.89
C LYS A 155 14.15 -12.69 -22.19
N ALA A 156 14.11 -12.75 -20.86
CA ALA A 156 14.82 -13.77 -20.09
C ALA A 156 14.32 -15.19 -20.39
N LYS A 157 12.99 -15.39 -20.51
CA LYS A 157 12.39 -16.68 -20.91
C LYS A 157 12.89 -17.10 -22.29
N SER A 158 12.84 -16.21 -23.27
CA SER A 158 13.28 -16.48 -24.64
C SER A 158 14.77 -16.83 -24.75
N TYR A 159 15.62 -16.20 -23.93
CA TYR A 159 17.05 -16.49 -23.89
C TYR A 159 17.32 -17.87 -23.26
N ALA A 160 16.63 -18.19 -22.17
CA ALA A 160 16.76 -19.49 -21.51
C ALA A 160 16.31 -20.64 -22.42
N GLU A 161 15.21 -20.46 -23.14
CA GLU A 161 14.70 -21.44 -24.12
C GLU A 161 15.71 -21.71 -25.25
N LYS A 162 16.26 -20.64 -25.86
CA LYS A 162 17.32 -20.76 -26.87
C LYS A 162 18.57 -21.47 -26.33
N SER A 163 18.94 -21.22 -25.07
CA SER A 163 20.08 -21.88 -24.43
C SER A 163 19.84 -23.37 -24.16
N VAL A 164 18.62 -23.76 -23.77
CA VAL A 164 18.22 -25.17 -23.62
C VAL A 164 18.29 -25.88 -24.98
N GLU A 165 17.75 -25.25 -26.03
CA GLU A 165 17.74 -25.83 -27.37
C GLU A 165 19.15 -26.00 -27.95
N ALA A 166 20.03 -25.01 -27.77
CA ALA A 166 21.44 -25.12 -28.13
C ALA A 166 22.15 -26.27 -27.41
N SER A 167 21.82 -26.50 -26.13
CA SER A 167 22.40 -27.61 -25.35
C SER A 167 21.94 -28.98 -25.86
N LYS A 168 20.65 -29.12 -26.24
CA LYS A 168 20.13 -30.35 -26.85
C LYS A 168 20.83 -30.66 -28.17
N ASN A 169 20.99 -29.66 -29.04
CA ASN A 169 21.66 -29.83 -30.32
C ASN A 169 23.13 -30.23 -30.14
N ARG A 170 23.82 -29.65 -29.15
CA ARG A 170 25.19 -30.06 -28.80
C ARG A 170 25.27 -31.52 -28.37
N ILE A 171 24.36 -31.96 -27.50
CA ILE A 171 24.29 -33.36 -27.05
C ILE A 171 24.06 -34.29 -28.24
N ALA A 172 23.07 -34.00 -29.09
CA ALA A 172 22.77 -34.82 -30.27
C ALA A 172 23.97 -34.92 -31.24
N ASN A 173 24.70 -33.82 -31.45
CA ASN A 173 25.90 -33.81 -32.27
C ASN A 173 27.03 -34.66 -31.67
N LEU A 174 27.23 -34.60 -30.34
CA LEU A 174 28.24 -35.40 -29.65
C LEU A 174 27.87 -36.89 -29.67
N GLU A 175 26.60 -37.23 -29.49
CA GLU A 175 26.11 -38.61 -29.63
C GLU A 175 26.35 -39.16 -31.04
N ALA A 176 26.07 -38.36 -32.08
CA ALA A 176 26.37 -38.73 -33.46
C ALA A 176 27.87 -38.94 -33.73
N GLN A 177 28.74 -38.12 -33.12
CA GLN A 177 30.19 -38.32 -33.22
C GLN A 177 30.65 -39.61 -32.53
N ILE A 178 30.04 -39.97 -31.40
CA ILE A 178 30.34 -41.23 -30.72
C ILE A 178 29.94 -42.41 -31.59
N THR A 179 28.75 -42.40 -32.19
CA THR A 179 28.29 -43.51 -33.03
C THR A 179 29.14 -43.63 -34.30
N GLU A 180 29.51 -42.52 -34.93
CA GLU A 180 30.40 -42.51 -36.09
C GLU A 180 31.79 -43.08 -35.75
N ARG A 181 32.39 -42.64 -34.65
CA ARG A 181 33.70 -43.18 -34.22
C ARG A 181 33.60 -44.64 -33.80
N GLN A 182 32.48 -45.08 -33.23
CA GLN A 182 32.27 -46.50 -32.89
C GLN A 182 32.24 -47.35 -34.15
N ALA A 183 31.49 -46.93 -35.17
CA ALA A 183 31.47 -47.60 -36.46
C ALA A 183 32.86 -47.64 -37.14
N GLN A 184 33.61 -46.53 -37.09
CA GLN A 184 34.99 -46.48 -37.59
C GLN A 184 35.92 -47.44 -36.84
N ASN A 185 35.79 -47.52 -35.52
CA ASN A 185 36.55 -48.47 -34.72
C ASN A 185 36.25 -49.93 -35.08
N GLU A 186 34.97 -50.27 -35.26
CA GLU A 186 34.56 -51.63 -35.66
C GLU A 186 35.12 -51.99 -37.04
N LEU A 187 35.08 -51.05 -38.00
CA LEU A 187 35.69 -51.23 -39.32
C LEU A 187 37.21 -51.43 -39.23
N ASP A 188 37.90 -50.64 -38.42
CA ASP A 188 39.34 -50.76 -38.22
C ASP A 188 39.72 -52.08 -37.53
N GLU A 189 38.91 -52.56 -36.58
CA GLU A 189 39.12 -53.86 -35.93
C GLU A 189 38.93 -55.02 -36.90
N LEU A 190 37.92 -54.95 -37.77
CA LEU A 190 37.72 -55.93 -38.84
C LEU A 190 38.86 -55.89 -39.87
N ALA A 191 39.32 -54.71 -40.26
CA ALA A 191 40.44 -54.55 -41.19
C ALA A 191 41.76 -55.02 -40.59
N ALA A 192 41.96 -54.85 -39.28
CA ALA A 192 43.12 -55.38 -38.57
C ALA A 192 43.08 -56.92 -38.50
N PHE A 193 41.89 -57.50 -38.33
CA PHE A 193 41.70 -58.96 -38.35
C PHE A 193 42.08 -59.58 -39.70
N GLU A 194 41.75 -58.92 -40.81
CA GLU A 194 42.07 -59.42 -42.16
C GLU A 194 43.56 -59.36 -42.51
N LYS A 195 44.34 -58.49 -41.85
CA LYS A 195 45.74 -58.21 -42.24
C LYS A 195 46.79 -59.12 -41.61
N ASP A 196 46.46 -60.04 -40.70
CA ASP A 196 47.41 -61.00 -40.05
C ASP A 196 48.77 -60.39 -39.64
N THR A 197 48.78 -59.08 -39.32
CA THR A 197 50.03 -58.33 -39.11
C THR A 197 50.42 -58.40 -37.64
N VAL A 198 51.50 -59.10 -37.36
CA VAL A 198 52.06 -59.34 -36.02
C VAL A 198 52.80 -58.08 -35.52
N GLN A 199 52.09 -56.99 -35.23
CA GLN A 199 52.65 -55.81 -34.55
C GLN A 199 51.78 -55.42 -33.33
N PRO A 200 51.78 -56.25 -32.27
CA PRO A 200 50.83 -56.15 -31.15
C PRO A 200 50.96 -54.87 -30.30
N GLU A 201 52.12 -54.22 -30.30
CA GLU A 201 52.37 -53.04 -29.45
C GLU A 201 51.81 -51.74 -30.04
N ALA A 202 51.98 -51.53 -31.36
CA ALA A 202 51.47 -50.35 -32.05
C ALA A 202 49.93 -50.29 -31.98
N ASP A 203 49.29 -51.44 -32.18
CA ASP A 203 47.83 -51.57 -32.11
C ASP A 203 47.29 -51.35 -30.70
N ARG A 204 48.03 -51.77 -29.67
CA ARG A 204 47.67 -51.53 -28.27
C ARG A 204 47.67 -50.03 -27.94
N HIS A 205 48.69 -49.29 -28.42
CA HIS A 205 48.75 -47.85 -28.21
C HIS A 205 47.62 -47.11 -28.95
N ALA A 206 47.32 -47.52 -30.19
CA ALA A 206 46.21 -46.97 -30.97
C ALA A 206 44.84 -47.21 -30.29
N ARG A 207 44.60 -48.42 -29.77
CA ARG A 207 43.39 -48.75 -28.99
C ARG A 207 43.26 -47.91 -27.73
N LEU A 208 44.35 -47.76 -26.97
CA LEU A 208 44.34 -46.92 -25.75
C LEU A 208 44.07 -45.45 -26.08
N LYS A 209 44.63 -44.93 -27.17
CA LYS A 209 44.37 -43.56 -27.62
C LYS A 209 42.89 -43.38 -27.96
N ARG A 210 42.30 -44.29 -28.74
CA ARG A 210 40.86 -44.28 -29.06
C ARG A 210 40.01 -44.34 -27.79
N GLN A 211 40.31 -45.26 -26.86
CA GLN A 211 39.58 -45.37 -25.60
C GLN A 211 39.60 -44.06 -24.80
N LYS A 212 40.74 -43.37 -24.74
CA LYS A 212 40.84 -42.04 -24.10
C LYS A 212 40.00 -40.99 -24.82
N GLU A 213 40.01 -40.98 -26.15
CA GLU A 213 39.18 -40.07 -26.95
C GLU A 213 37.68 -40.33 -26.71
N PHE A 214 37.25 -41.58 -26.61
CA PHE A 214 35.87 -41.93 -26.24
C PHE A 214 35.51 -41.52 -24.83
N ALA A 215 36.42 -41.72 -23.87
CA ALA A 215 36.21 -41.28 -22.49
C ALA A 215 36.01 -39.76 -22.43
N SER A 216 36.85 -39.01 -23.15
CA SER A 216 36.75 -37.55 -23.25
C SER A 216 35.42 -37.09 -23.88
N LEU A 217 34.95 -37.73 -24.96
CA LEU A 217 33.64 -37.41 -25.55
C LEU A 217 32.48 -37.73 -24.60
N LYS A 218 32.56 -38.82 -23.84
CA LYS A 218 31.56 -39.17 -22.83
C LYS A 218 31.52 -38.16 -21.70
N GLU A 219 32.67 -37.69 -21.23
CA GLU A 219 32.76 -36.60 -20.25
C GLU A 219 32.12 -35.32 -20.78
N GLU A 220 32.39 -34.95 -22.04
CA GLU A 220 31.79 -33.76 -22.67
C GLU A 220 30.25 -33.87 -22.77
N ILE A 221 29.71 -35.07 -23.04
CA ILE A 221 28.27 -35.32 -23.02
C ILE A 221 27.70 -35.11 -21.62
N VAL A 222 28.36 -35.63 -20.58
CA VAL A 222 27.94 -35.45 -19.19
C VAL A 222 27.92 -33.97 -18.82
N GLU A 223 28.96 -33.22 -19.17
CA GLU A 223 29.00 -31.76 -18.99
C GLU A 223 27.86 -31.06 -19.73
N ALA A 224 27.59 -31.43 -20.98
CA ALA A 224 26.50 -30.87 -21.76
C ALA A 224 25.11 -31.17 -21.13
N HIS A 225 24.91 -32.37 -20.57
CA HIS A 225 23.70 -32.70 -19.81
C HIS A 225 23.54 -31.87 -18.54
N THR A 226 24.61 -31.66 -17.76
CA THR A 226 24.54 -30.81 -16.57
C THR A 226 24.24 -29.35 -16.94
N ALA A 227 24.82 -28.84 -18.03
CA ALA A 227 24.52 -27.52 -18.56
C ALA A 227 23.05 -27.40 -18.99
N LYS A 228 22.51 -28.42 -19.66
CA LYS A 228 21.09 -28.51 -20.02
C LYS A 228 20.18 -28.44 -18.78
N GLN A 229 20.44 -29.24 -17.75
CA GLN A 229 19.66 -29.24 -16.50
C GLN A 229 19.71 -27.87 -15.79
N ASN A 230 20.88 -27.24 -15.74
CA ASN A 230 21.04 -25.90 -15.17
C ASN A 230 20.27 -24.83 -15.98
N ASN A 231 20.16 -25.00 -17.29
CA ASN A 231 19.38 -24.10 -18.14
C ASN A 231 17.87 -24.35 -18.00
N GLU A 232 17.42 -25.60 -17.89
CA GLU A 232 16.02 -25.97 -17.64
C GLU A 232 15.51 -25.45 -16.29
N THR A 233 16.31 -25.58 -15.23
CA THR A 233 15.95 -25.02 -13.91
C THR A 233 15.83 -23.49 -13.95
N LYS A 234 16.72 -22.79 -14.68
CA LYS A 234 16.61 -21.34 -14.92
C LYS A 234 15.36 -20.98 -15.72
N PHE A 235 15.04 -21.75 -16.77
CA PHE A 235 13.83 -21.57 -17.59
C PHE A 235 12.56 -21.71 -16.75
N PHE A 236 12.44 -22.81 -15.99
CA PHE A 236 11.30 -23.05 -15.11
C PHE A 236 11.14 -21.95 -14.06
N GLY A 237 12.24 -21.48 -13.47
CA GLY A 237 12.23 -20.35 -12.55
C GLY A 237 11.80 -19.02 -13.20
N ALA A 238 12.08 -18.81 -14.50
CA ALA A 238 11.59 -17.64 -15.23
C ALA A 238 10.10 -17.76 -15.56
N GLU A 239 9.66 -18.94 -15.99
CA GLU A 239 8.26 -19.24 -16.31
C GLU A 239 7.35 -19.12 -15.08
N TRP A 240 7.76 -19.69 -13.94
CA TRP A 240 7.02 -19.53 -12.69
C TRP A 240 6.88 -18.06 -12.26
N ARG A 241 7.92 -17.25 -12.48
CA ARG A 241 7.86 -15.80 -12.21
C ARG A 241 6.91 -15.09 -13.17
N LEU A 242 6.88 -15.46 -14.44
CA LEU A 242 5.96 -14.91 -15.43
C LEU A 242 4.50 -15.25 -15.08
N GLY A 243 4.23 -16.53 -14.77
CA GLY A 243 2.91 -16.99 -14.35
C GLY A 243 2.43 -16.26 -13.10
N LYS A 244 3.31 -16.00 -12.13
CA LYS A 244 2.96 -15.15 -10.98
C LYS A 244 2.56 -13.73 -11.35
N VAL A 245 3.25 -13.10 -12.30
CA VAL A 245 2.91 -11.74 -12.76
C VAL A 245 1.57 -11.75 -13.50
N GLU A 246 1.30 -12.78 -14.29
CA GLU A 246 0.01 -12.97 -14.97
C GLU A 246 -1.12 -13.23 -13.98
N ASP A 247 -0.90 -14.10 -12.99
CA ASP A 247 -1.84 -14.34 -11.89
C ASP A 247 -2.10 -13.06 -11.10
N GLU A 248 -1.07 -12.28 -10.76
CA GLU A 248 -1.21 -10.99 -10.11
C GLU A 248 -2.00 -9.99 -10.98
N ARG A 249 -1.80 -10.00 -12.29
CA ARG A 249 -2.54 -9.15 -13.24
C ARG A 249 -4.00 -9.59 -13.38
N ALA A 250 -4.26 -10.89 -13.48
CA ALA A 250 -5.60 -11.47 -13.54
C ALA A 250 -6.35 -11.24 -12.22
N LEU A 251 -5.66 -11.38 -11.09
CA LEU A 251 -6.16 -10.99 -9.78
C LEU A 251 -6.46 -9.50 -9.76
N GLN A 252 -5.54 -8.62 -10.15
CA GLN A 252 -5.80 -7.18 -10.23
C GLN A 252 -7.04 -6.84 -11.08
N ALA A 253 -7.20 -7.47 -12.24
CA ALA A 253 -8.35 -7.29 -13.14
C ALA A 253 -9.66 -7.78 -12.51
N ARG A 254 -9.65 -8.99 -11.94
CA ARG A 254 -10.80 -9.52 -11.18
C ARG A 254 -11.11 -8.68 -9.95
N TRP A 255 -10.10 -8.01 -9.40
CA TRP A 255 -10.27 -7.15 -8.25
C TRP A 255 -10.81 -5.77 -8.65
N SER A 256 -10.55 -5.23 -9.84
CA SER A 256 -11.19 -3.96 -10.27
C SER A 256 -12.72 -4.03 -10.30
N GLU A 257 -13.32 -5.22 -10.40
CA GLU A 257 -14.77 -5.42 -10.46
C GLU A 257 -15.47 -5.58 -9.10
N THR A 258 -14.76 -5.51 -7.96
CA THR A 258 -15.44 -5.65 -6.66
C THR A 258 -16.34 -4.44 -6.37
N VAL A 259 -17.65 -4.68 -6.25
CA VAL A 259 -18.62 -3.65 -5.86
C VAL A 259 -18.84 -3.72 -4.35
N TRP A 260 -18.56 -2.62 -3.66
CA TRP A 260 -18.78 -2.51 -2.23
C TRP A 260 -20.24 -2.15 -1.95
N VAL A 261 -20.94 -3.03 -1.25
CA VAL A 261 -22.33 -2.84 -0.85
C VAL A 261 -22.40 -2.02 0.43
N GLY A 262 -23.20 -0.95 0.37
CA GLY A 262 -23.54 -0.09 1.49
C GLY A 262 -22.92 1.29 1.38
N ASP A 263 -23.80 2.29 1.29
CA ASP A 263 -23.41 3.69 1.27
C ASP A 263 -23.26 4.25 2.67
N PRO A 264 -22.19 5.03 2.94
CA PRO A 264 -22.07 5.72 4.20
C PRO A 264 -23.21 6.75 4.29
N LYS A 265 -24.09 6.60 5.29
CA LYS A 265 -25.10 7.63 5.59
C LYS A 265 -24.40 8.91 6.04
N LEU A 266 -24.15 9.81 5.09
CA LEU A 266 -23.58 11.12 5.36
C LEU A 266 -24.67 11.97 6.00
N LYS A 267 -24.44 12.42 7.23
CA LYS A 267 -25.31 13.43 7.84
C LYS A 267 -25.09 14.74 7.10
N GLU A 268 -26.06 15.17 6.32
CA GLU A 268 -26.11 16.50 5.74
C GLU A 268 -26.08 17.54 6.87
N LYS A 269 -25.05 18.37 6.85
CA LYS A 269 -24.93 19.51 7.76
C LYS A 269 -24.88 20.75 6.89
N LYS A 270 -25.57 21.82 7.29
CA LYS A 270 -25.48 23.11 6.59
C LYS A 270 -24.00 23.48 6.42
N GLY A 271 -23.62 23.88 5.21
CA GLY A 271 -22.23 24.20 4.80
C GLY A 271 -21.24 23.03 4.79
N ALA A 272 -21.71 21.78 4.79
CA ALA A 272 -20.87 20.63 4.49
C ALA A 272 -20.26 20.73 3.07
N GLU A 273 -21.02 21.28 2.11
CA GLU A 273 -20.61 21.55 0.73
C GLU A 273 -19.40 22.50 0.68
N LEU A 274 -19.49 23.62 1.40
CA LEU A 274 -18.42 24.61 1.56
C LEU A 274 -17.25 24.07 2.40
N GLY A 275 -17.45 22.98 3.14
CA GLY A 275 -16.44 22.36 4.01
C GLY A 275 -16.21 23.07 5.33
N ILE A 276 -16.96 24.14 5.57
CA ILE A 276 -16.92 24.92 6.80
C ILE A 276 -18.04 24.40 7.72
N LYS A 277 -17.90 23.14 8.15
CA LYS A 277 -18.89 22.42 8.98
C LYS A 277 -19.08 23.03 10.37
N LEU A 278 -18.07 23.72 10.89
CA LEU A 278 -18.06 24.25 12.27
C LEU A 278 -18.99 25.46 12.47
N TYR A 279 -19.34 26.14 11.38
CA TYR A 279 -19.89 27.48 11.43
C TYR A 279 -21.18 27.62 10.62
N ALA A 280 -21.33 26.89 9.52
CA ALA A 280 -22.52 27.04 8.70
C ALA A 280 -23.82 26.71 9.47
N GLY A 281 -24.73 27.68 9.48
CA GLY A 281 -26.00 27.63 10.20
C GLY A 281 -26.03 28.27 11.60
N LYS A 282 -24.90 28.73 12.16
CA LYS A 282 -24.91 29.49 13.42
C LYS A 282 -25.15 30.98 13.14
N LYS A 283 -26.24 31.54 13.69
CA LYS A 283 -26.64 32.95 13.50
C LYS A 283 -25.76 33.96 14.26
N LYS A 284 -25.18 33.55 15.40
CA LYS A 284 -24.18 34.33 16.15
C LYS A 284 -22.83 33.64 16.03
N MET A 285 -21.99 34.19 15.18
CA MET A 285 -20.68 33.67 14.88
C MET A 285 -19.68 34.55 15.59
N PHE A 286 -18.79 33.92 16.36
CA PHE A 286 -17.75 34.58 17.13
C PHE A 286 -18.27 35.42 18.31
N LYS A 287 -18.16 34.80 19.49
CA LYS A 287 -17.88 35.55 20.72
C LYS A 287 -16.55 36.24 20.40
N GLY A 288 -16.52 37.54 20.04
CA GLY A 288 -15.34 38.29 19.57
C GLY A 288 -14.03 38.02 20.32
N HIS A 289 -12.89 38.48 19.81
CA HIS A 289 -11.61 38.10 20.42
C HIS A 289 -11.58 38.47 21.91
N LEU A 290 -10.93 37.67 22.77
CA LEU A 290 -10.92 37.90 24.22
C LEU A 290 -10.50 39.34 24.58
N TRP A 291 -9.60 39.95 23.80
CA TRP A 291 -9.17 41.33 23.99
C TRP A 291 -10.28 42.34 23.74
N GLU A 292 -11.16 42.13 22.75
CA GLU A 292 -12.28 43.03 22.44
C GLU A 292 -13.29 43.05 23.59
N LYS A 293 -13.56 41.88 24.17
CA LYS A 293 -14.46 41.75 25.32
C LYS A 293 -13.90 42.40 26.58
N GLN A 294 -12.59 42.26 26.78
CA GLN A 294 -11.90 42.83 27.93
C GLN A 294 -11.55 44.32 27.75
N LYS A 295 -11.62 44.86 26.52
CA LYS A 295 -11.21 46.24 26.20
C LYS A 295 -11.96 47.25 27.06
N VAL A 296 -13.28 47.11 27.16
CA VAL A 296 -14.13 48.02 27.96
C VAL A 296 -13.71 48.01 29.44
N GLU A 297 -13.49 46.83 30.01
CA GLU A 297 -13.08 46.70 31.41
C GLU A 297 -11.67 47.25 31.65
N ARG A 298 -10.72 47.00 30.74
CA ARG A 298 -9.35 47.53 30.82
C ARG A 298 -9.34 49.06 30.74
N VAL A 299 -10.08 49.65 29.80
CA VAL A 299 -10.21 51.10 29.66
C VAL A 299 -10.80 51.72 30.94
N ARG A 300 -11.82 51.09 31.53
CA ARG A 300 -12.40 51.55 32.80
C ARG A 300 -11.41 51.46 33.97
N LYS A 301 -10.65 50.36 34.09
CA LYS A 301 -9.61 50.25 35.13
C LYS A 301 -8.52 51.30 34.93
N GLN A 302 -8.09 51.52 33.69
CA GLN A 302 -7.10 52.54 33.36
C GLN A 302 -7.61 53.94 33.70
N SER A 303 -8.86 54.28 33.38
CA SER A 303 -9.43 55.60 33.70
C SER A 303 -9.51 55.84 35.21
N MET A 304 -9.96 54.85 35.99
CA MET A 304 -9.98 54.92 37.46
C MET A 304 -8.57 55.11 38.04
N LEU A 305 -7.59 54.34 37.54
CA LEU A 305 -6.19 54.48 37.97
C LEU A 305 -5.66 55.89 37.65
N MET A 306 -5.87 56.39 36.43
CA MET A 306 -5.38 57.72 36.04
C MET A 306 -6.07 58.84 36.84
N ARG A 307 -7.37 58.71 37.12
CA ARG A 307 -8.12 59.65 37.97
C ARG A 307 -7.51 59.76 39.37
N ASP A 308 -7.21 58.63 40.00
CA ASP A 308 -6.72 58.58 41.37
C ASP A 308 -5.17 58.64 41.45
N MET A 309 -4.50 58.94 40.33
CA MET A 309 -3.02 58.95 40.23
C MET A 309 -2.39 59.97 41.19
N LYS A 310 -2.93 61.19 41.25
CA LYS A 310 -2.42 62.26 42.14
C LYS A 310 -2.44 61.82 43.61
N LEU A 311 -3.57 61.29 44.07
CA LEU A 311 -3.72 60.79 45.44
C LEU A 311 -2.78 59.62 45.74
N ARG A 312 -2.51 58.74 44.76
CA ARG A 312 -1.53 57.66 44.92
C ARG A 312 -0.11 58.20 45.04
N VAL A 313 0.25 59.19 44.23
CA VAL A 313 1.56 59.88 44.32
C VAL A 313 1.70 60.58 45.67
N ASP A 314 0.67 61.26 46.17
CA ASP A 314 0.71 61.94 47.47
C ASP A 314 0.81 60.94 48.64
N ARG A 315 0.08 59.83 48.58
CA ARG A 315 0.21 58.72 49.54
C ARG A 315 1.61 58.12 49.53
N TYR A 316 2.17 57.90 48.35
CA TYR A 316 3.55 57.43 48.20
C TYR A 316 4.54 58.44 48.81
N LYS A 317 4.49 59.71 48.40
CA LYS A 317 5.38 60.76 48.92
C LYS A 317 5.26 60.94 50.43
N SER A 318 4.06 60.93 50.99
CA SER A 318 3.82 61.08 52.43
C SER A 318 4.32 59.87 53.23
N PHE A 319 4.17 58.65 52.71
CA PHE A 319 4.74 57.44 53.31
C PHE A 319 6.26 57.56 53.47
N TYR A 320 6.97 57.99 52.42
CA TYR A 320 8.41 58.19 52.50
C TYR A 320 8.79 59.40 53.35
N LYS A 321 8.03 60.49 53.32
CA LYS A 321 8.27 61.66 54.18
C LYS A 321 8.23 61.31 55.67
N LYS A 322 7.29 60.45 56.09
CA LYS A 322 7.18 59.98 57.48
C LYS A 322 8.34 59.07 57.92
N ARG A 323 8.94 58.35 56.97
CA ARG A 323 10.00 57.37 57.22
C ARG A 323 11.42 57.90 57.04
N LYS A 324 11.60 59.05 56.40
CA LYS A 324 12.91 59.71 56.35
C LYS A 324 13.31 60.11 57.78
N PRO A 325 14.52 59.75 58.25
CA PRO A 325 14.99 60.23 59.54
C PRO A 325 15.02 61.75 59.51
N ASN A 326 14.45 62.40 60.52
CA ASN A 326 14.56 63.85 60.63
C ASN A 326 16.00 64.17 61.06
N PRO A 327 16.79 64.87 60.22
CA PRO A 327 18.20 65.12 60.51
C PRO A 327 18.43 65.94 61.78
N LEU A 328 17.42 66.68 62.25
CA LEU A 328 17.48 67.49 63.47
C LEU A 328 16.93 66.78 64.71
N ARG A 329 16.30 65.61 64.56
CA ARG A 329 15.89 64.83 65.74
C ARG A 329 17.13 64.14 66.30
N PRO A 330 17.40 64.23 67.61
CA PRO A 330 18.48 63.46 68.22
C PRO A 330 18.24 61.97 67.94
N SER A 331 19.32 61.22 67.72
CA SER A 331 19.21 59.79 67.44
C SER A 331 18.38 59.14 68.55
N ARG A 332 17.30 58.45 68.18
CA ARG A 332 16.36 57.82 69.13
C ARG A 332 16.98 56.71 70.00
N TYR A 333 18.29 56.51 69.90
CA TYR A 333 19.06 55.48 70.56
C TYR A 333 20.08 56.09 71.51
N THR A 334 19.61 56.75 72.57
CA THR A 334 20.40 56.85 73.79
C THR A 334 19.95 55.69 74.66
N LYS A 335 20.70 54.58 74.66
CA LYS A 335 20.63 53.67 75.81
C LYS A 335 20.80 54.56 77.04
N PRO A 336 19.90 54.53 78.04
CA PRO A 336 20.09 55.33 79.23
C PRO A 336 21.51 55.03 79.76
N PRO A 337 22.33 56.05 80.07
CA PRO A 337 23.64 55.79 80.62
C PRO A 337 23.45 54.88 81.82
N LYS A 338 24.20 53.78 81.88
CA LYS A 338 24.17 52.90 83.04
C LYS A 338 24.58 53.77 84.23
N LEU A 339 23.62 54.11 85.08
CA LEU A 339 23.91 54.70 86.38
C LEU A 339 24.79 53.65 87.10
N PRO A 340 25.99 54.01 87.56
CA PRO A 340 26.75 53.11 88.42
C PRO A 340 25.96 53.01 89.72
N PHE A 341 25.46 51.82 90.07
CA PHE A 341 25.42 51.21 91.41
C PHE A 341 24.75 49.83 91.30
#